data_AF-A0A9D6UB56-F1
#
_entry.id   AF-A0A9D6UB56-F1
#
_cell.length_a   1.000
_cell.length_b   1.000
_cell.length_c   1.000
_cell.angle_alpha   90.00
_cell.angle_beta   90.00
_cell.angle_gamma   90.00
#
_symmetry.space_group_name_H-M   'P 1'
#
loop_
_entity.id
_entity.type
_entity.pdbx_description
1 polymer ?
#
loop_
_entity_poly.entity_id
_entity_poly.type
_entity_poly.pdbx_seq_one_letter_code
_entity_poly.pdbx_strand_id
1 'polypeptide(L)'
;MKKKIISITTVFVIAFALLPAINCFAVIDTLRHYNPAAVNNSSLSPTTYPSQYACFTPPAPGYIKSIVVTLGGSSSTGSVTVHIYGHEGGEFFPSFEKDLIAPVTINKTVAGKQKVTINLTTPVLVDNNLFFIKLTNFSSNVTLIRDQSMHASFCSSASGGDYYYLWVMNTSNQIAYSSNAFAIDVLMDYTEGVTSPQYFQDITVAAGISTGLSNNCVAWADINNDGYLDLMVAGKLYKNMGNSTFTDITASAGITIGTWISTFMDMNNDGKDDILFLNGSGANSIYINNGNETFTKNALNLTTPAFVSLSTVSVGDFNNDSYPDLFVGQLWTNDAQMNEKYYRHYLYLNDKNLGFIDNTSLIIPDSLDWETLSGTASPSPYKVGTTRAVRGAQFVDYNNDGKLDLFIANYRLQPDELWRNNGDGTFTDVCLSIGIDISSNGGSQHGTGCDWADYDNDGDMDLLLPQLAHPNNINCCGDYGTTVYRNNGTPAFNFTN
;
A
#
# COMPACT_ATOMS: atom_id res chain seq x y z
N MET A 1 38.09 -2.23 -12.03
CA MET A 1 38.58 -3.19 -11.02
C MET A 1 37.90 -4.53 -11.23
N LYS A 2 38.61 -5.65 -11.10
CA LYS A 2 38.10 -7.00 -11.39
C LYS A 2 36.96 -7.39 -10.43
N LYS A 3 35.78 -7.71 -10.96
CA LYS A 3 34.66 -8.31 -10.21
C LYS A 3 35.13 -9.64 -9.58
N LYS A 4 35.20 -9.70 -8.25
CA LYS A 4 35.33 -10.95 -7.50
C LYS A 4 33.93 -11.54 -7.37
N ILE A 5 33.64 -12.58 -8.13
CA ILE A 5 32.53 -13.50 -7.85
C ILE A 5 32.95 -14.29 -6.61
N ILE A 6 32.33 -14.00 -5.47
CA ILE A 6 32.41 -14.84 -4.28
C ILE A 6 31.24 -15.82 -4.38
N SER A 7 31.54 -17.06 -4.79
CA SER A 7 30.62 -18.18 -4.59
C SER A 7 30.72 -18.58 -3.12
N ILE A 8 29.71 -18.22 -2.33
CA ILE A 8 29.51 -18.78 -0.99
C ILE A 8 28.59 -19.99 -1.13
N THR A 9 29.17 -21.18 -1.03
CA THR A 9 28.41 -22.40 -0.79
C THR A 9 28.14 -22.49 0.73
N THR A 10 27.11 -21.80 1.22
CA THR A 10 26.62 -22.03 2.58
C THR A 10 25.57 -23.13 2.53
N VAL A 11 25.90 -24.27 3.15
CA VAL A 11 24.93 -25.31 3.50
C VAL A 11 24.01 -24.70 4.56
N PHE A 12 22.78 -24.37 4.18
CA PHE A 12 21.72 -24.03 5.14
C PHE A 12 21.41 -25.26 5.99
N VAL A 13 21.91 -25.29 7.22
CA VAL A 13 21.29 -26.09 8.27
C VAL A 13 20.10 -25.27 8.74
N ILE A 14 18.91 -25.59 8.20
CA ILE A 14 17.64 -25.05 8.69
C ILE A 14 17.45 -25.61 10.11
N ALA A 15 17.86 -24.84 11.12
CA ALA A 15 17.42 -25.05 12.48
C ALA A 15 15.95 -24.62 12.54
N PHE A 16 15.03 -25.59 12.54
CA PHE A 16 13.64 -25.34 12.93
C PHE A 16 13.65 -24.83 14.37
N ALA A 17 13.57 -23.51 14.54
CA ALA A 17 13.09 -22.96 15.79
C ALA A 17 11.65 -23.47 15.96
N LEU A 18 11.43 -24.27 17.00
CA LEU A 18 10.10 -24.63 17.47
C LEU A 18 9.39 -23.33 17.84
N LEU A 19 8.61 -22.80 16.90
CA LEU A 19 7.69 -21.70 17.14
C LEU A 19 6.76 -22.09 18.30
N PRO A 20 6.45 -21.15 19.22
CA PRO A 20 5.47 -21.40 20.27
C PRO A 20 4.15 -21.81 19.64
N ALA A 21 3.51 -22.81 20.26
CA ALA A 21 2.32 -23.48 19.77
C ALA A 21 1.31 -22.50 19.15
N ILE A 22 0.93 -22.79 17.90
CA ILE A 22 -0.18 -22.19 17.17
C ILE A 22 -1.35 -22.06 18.15
N ASN A 23 -1.81 -20.83 18.41
CA ASN A 23 -3.10 -20.62 19.04
C ASN A 23 -4.11 -21.41 18.22
N CYS A 24 -4.69 -22.46 18.81
CA CYS A 24 -5.64 -23.32 18.11
C CYS A 24 -6.80 -22.45 17.59
N PHE A 25 -6.78 -22.13 16.29
CA PHE A 25 -7.95 -21.65 15.58
C PHE A 25 -9.10 -22.65 15.81
N ALA A 26 -10.35 -22.18 15.83
CA ALA A 26 -11.45 -23.13 15.85
C ALA A 26 -11.33 -23.99 14.58
N VAL A 27 -11.23 -25.30 14.78
CA VAL A 27 -11.20 -26.34 13.76
C VAL A 27 -12.30 -26.14 12.70
N ILE A 28 -13.46 -25.64 13.13
CA ILE A 28 -14.57 -25.20 12.27
C ILE A 28 -15.02 -23.82 12.76
N ASP A 29 -15.14 -22.85 11.87
CA ASP A 29 -15.59 -21.48 12.17
C ASP A 29 -16.76 -21.06 11.25
N THR A 30 -17.59 -20.14 11.71
CA THR A 30 -18.66 -19.54 10.89
C THR A 30 -18.39 -18.05 10.71
N LEU A 31 -18.04 -17.65 9.49
CA LEU A 31 -17.85 -16.26 9.12
C LEU A 31 -19.21 -15.61 8.87
N ARG A 32 -19.48 -14.43 9.44
CA ARG A 32 -20.73 -13.67 9.24
C ARG A 32 -20.53 -12.18 9.41
N HIS A 33 -21.28 -11.39 8.63
CA HIS A 33 -21.16 -9.92 8.57
C HIS A 33 -22.36 -9.19 9.19
N TYR A 34 -23.14 -9.86 10.04
CA TYR A 34 -24.37 -9.30 10.60
C TYR A 34 -24.58 -9.78 12.03
N ASN A 35 -25.28 -9.00 12.85
CA ASN A 35 -25.70 -9.44 14.17
C ASN A 35 -26.96 -10.32 14.04
N PRO A 36 -26.90 -11.63 14.36
CA PRO A 36 -28.04 -12.53 14.24
C PRO A 36 -29.24 -12.12 15.10
N ALA A 37 -29.01 -11.35 16.17
CA ALA A 37 -30.05 -10.81 17.03
C ALA A 37 -30.64 -9.48 16.54
N ALA A 38 -29.94 -8.74 15.67
CA ALA A 38 -30.38 -7.44 15.13
C ALA A 38 -30.90 -7.52 13.68
N VAL A 39 -31.13 -8.73 13.16
CA VAL A 39 -31.68 -8.95 11.82
C VAL A 39 -33.13 -8.44 11.73
N ASN A 40 -33.26 -7.14 11.50
CA ASN A 40 -34.54 -6.47 11.29
C ASN A 40 -35.27 -7.08 10.08
N ASN A 41 -36.59 -6.89 9.98
CA ASN A 41 -37.38 -7.30 8.80
C ASN A 41 -37.15 -6.40 7.58
N SER A 42 -36.08 -5.59 7.58
CA SER A 42 -35.74 -4.74 6.45
C SER A 42 -35.19 -5.61 5.32
N SER A 43 -35.67 -5.34 4.10
CA SER A 43 -35.36 -6.17 2.95
C SER A 43 -34.87 -5.34 1.77
N LEU A 44 -33.96 -5.91 0.98
CA LEU A 44 -33.52 -5.34 -0.29
C LEU A 44 -34.41 -5.88 -1.41
N SER A 45 -35.00 -4.97 -2.19
CA SER A 45 -35.67 -5.34 -3.43
C SER A 45 -34.63 -5.65 -4.50
N PRO A 46 -34.64 -6.86 -5.10
CA PRO A 46 -33.70 -7.18 -6.17
C PRO A 46 -33.93 -6.39 -7.45
N THR A 47 -35.12 -5.80 -7.62
CA THR A 47 -35.39 -4.90 -8.76
C THR A 47 -34.57 -3.62 -8.69
N THR A 48 -34.23 -3.16 -7.49
CA THR A 48 -33.39 -1.99 -7.27
C THR A 48 -31.91 -2.38 -7.15
N TYR A 49 -31.64 -3.56 -6.62
CA TYR A 49 -30.29 -4.04 -6.33
C TYR A 49 -30.05 -5.46 -6.87
N PRO A 50 -29.77 -5.59 -8.17
CA PRO A 50 -29.75 -6.88 -8.86
C PRO A 50 -28.54 -7.76 -8.50
N SER A 51 -27.50 -7.19 -7.88
CA SER A 51 -26.33 -7.93 -7.42
C SER A 51 -25.84 -7.44 -6.06
N GLN A 52 -25.36 -8.38 -5.25
CA GLN A 52 -24.85 -8.15 -3.90
C GLN A 52 -23.56 -8.92 -3.70
N TYR A 53 -22.60 -8.35 -2.98
CA TYR A 53 -21.27 -8.93 -2.79
C TYR A 53 -20.89 -8.90 -1.31
N ALA A 54 -20.60 -10.05 -0.73
CA ALA A 54 -19.96 -10.17 0.57
C ALA A 54 -18.49 -10.55 0.37
N CYS A 55 -17.58 -9.78 0.95
CA CYS A 55 -16.13 -10.02 0.94
C CYS A 55 -15.72 -10.65 2.27
N PHE A 56 -14.85 -11.65 2.29
CA PHE A 56 -14.39 -12.28 3.52
C PHE A 56 -12.86 -12.38 3.53
N THR A 57 -12.22 -12.06 4.65
CA THR A 57 -10.79 -12.30 4.89
C THR A 57 -10.67 -13.46 5.89
N PRO A 58 -10.39 -14.69 5.43
CA PRO A 58 -10.15 -15.79 6.36
C PRO A 58 -8.85 -15.52 7.16
N PRO A 59 -8.76 -15.96 8.43
CA PRO A 59 -7.55 -15.79 9.25
C PRO A 59 -6.41 -16.76 8.90
N ALA A 60 -6.72 -17.82 8.17
CA ALA A 60 -5.79 -18.84 7.70
C ALA A 60 -6.34 -19.52 6.43
N PRO A 61 -5.54 -20.26 5.67
CA PRO A 61 -6.05 -21.12 4.60
C PRO A 61 -7.05 -22.13 5.15
N GLY A 62 -8.15 -22.34 4.44
CA GLY A 62 -9.20 -23.26 4.87
C GLY A 62 -10.19 -23.58 3.77
N TYR A 63 -11.14 -24.46 4.08
CA TYR A 63 -12.15 -24.91 3.14
C TYR A 63 -13.52 -24.31 3.45
N ILE A 64 -14.15 -23.71 2.44
CA ILE A 64 -15.58 -23.40 2.48
C ILE A 64 -16.34 -24.73 2.40
N LYS A 65 -17.07 -25.07 3.45
CA LYS A 65 -17.92 -26.28 3.50
C LYS A 65 -19.36 -26.01 3.14
N SER A 66 -19.89 -24.88 3.62
CA SER A 66 -21.27 -24.51 3.37
C SER A 66 -21.48 -23.01 3.43
N ILE A 67 -22.50 -22.55 2.71
CA ILE A 67 -22.97 -21.16 2.74
C ILE A 67 -24.43 -21.17 3.17
N VAL A 68 -24.80 -20.31 4.12
CA VAL A 68 -26.19 -20.11 4.51
C VAL A 68 -26.62 -18.72 4.12
N VAL A 69 -27.62 -18.63 3.24
CA VAL A 69 -28.22 -17.35 2.83
C VAL A 69 -29.57 -17.20 3.50
N THR A 70 -29.81 -16.06 4.16
CA THR A 70 -31.12 -15.74 4.75
C THR A 70 -31.95 -14.92 3.75
N LEU A 71 -32.92 -15.58 3.14
CA LEU A 71 -33.86 -15.00 2.19
C LEU A 71 -35.13 -14.51 2.90
N GLY A 72 -35.69 -13.43 2.38
CA GLY A 72 -37.00 -12.87 2.73
C GLY A 72 -37.91 -12.81 1.52
N GLY A 73 -39.09 -12.23 1.69
CA GLY A 73 -40.09 -12.06 0.63
C GLY A 73 -41.45 -12.63 1.03
N SER A 74 -42.51 -12.06 0.46
CA SER A 74 -43.90 -12.38 0.79
C SER A 74 -44.38 -13.71 0.21
N SER A 75 -43.67 -14.26 -0.78
CA SER A 75 -44.04 -15.51 -1.46
C SER A 75 -43.27 -16.73 -0.93
N SER A 76 -43.84 -17.91 -1.17
CA SER A 76 -43.22 -19.21 -0.86
C SER A 76 -42.40 -19.79 -2.01
N THR A 77 -42.30 -19.13 -3.16
CA THR A 77 -41.59 -19.67 -4.33
C THR A 77 -40.71 -18.60 -4.96
N GLY A 78 -39.43 -18.90 -5.17
CA GLY A 78 -38.51 -18.01 -5.86
C GLY A 78 -37.08 -18.49 -5.70
N SER A 79 -36.15 -17.88 -6.43
CA SER A 79 -34.76 -18.32 -6.48
C SER A 79 -33.77 -17.17 -6.41
N VAL A 80 -32.53 -17.52 -6.05
CA VAL A 80 -31.32 -16.67 -6.09
C VAL A 80 -30.17 -17.52 -6.57
N THR A 81 -29.26 -16.96 -7.36
CA THR A 81 -28.01 -17.61 -7.74
C THR A 81 -26.86 -17.13 -6.87
N VAL A 82 -26.09 -18.07 -6.35
CA VAL A 82 -24.93 -17.84 -5.49
C VAL A 82 -23.65 -18.16 -6.26
N HIS A 83 -22.73 -17.23 -6.24
CA HIS A 83 -21.42 -17.26 -6.87
C HIS A 83 -20.34 -17.22 -5.80
N ILE A 84 -19.24 -17.94 -6.00
CA ILE A 84 -18.07 -17.93 -5.11
C ILE A 84 -16.86 -17.53 -5.95
N TYR A 85 -16.19 -16.44 -5.60
CA TYR A 85 -14.97 -15.98 -6.26
C TYR A 85 -13.80 -16.00 -5.29
N GLY A 86 -12.60 -16.27 -5.80
CA GLY A 86 -11.37 -16.05 -5.05
C GLY A 86 -10.93 -14.60 -5.16
N HIS A 87 -9.82 -14.25 -4.50
CA HIS A 87 -9.08 -13.04 -4.85
C HIS A 87 -8.37 -13.30 -6.18
N GLU A 88 -9.04 -12.94 -7.27
CA GLU A 88 -8.44 -12.88 -8.58
C GLU A 88 -7.61 -11.59 -8.62
N GLY A 89 -6.30 -11.71 -8.47
CA GLY A 89 -5.37 -10.59 -8.69
C GLY A 89 -5.41 -10.20 -10.18
N GLY A 90 -5.56 -8.91 -10.45
CA GLY A 90 -5.64 -8.35 -11.81
C GLY A 90 -6.76 -7.32 -11.97
N GLU A 91 -6.40 -6.18 -12.55
CA GLU A 91 -7.20 -5.05 -13.07
C GLU A 91 -8.42 -4.56 -12.23
N PHE A 92 -8.17 -3.42 -11.53
CA PHE A 92 -9.11 -2.38 -11.06
C PHE A 92 -10.09 -2.66 -9.90
N PHE A 93 -10.45 -3.92 -9.66
CA PHE A 93 -11.34 -4.45 -8.60
C PHE A 93 -11.16 -5.98 -8.63
N PRO A 94 -11.60 -6.80 -7.65
CA PRO A 94 -11.71 -8.23 -7.93
C PRO A 94 -12.50 -8.44 -9.23
N SER A 95 -11.81 -8.87 -10.28
CA SER A 95 -12.39 -9.23 -11.55
C SER A 95 -13.24 -10.46 -11.25
N PHE A 96 -14.53 -10.30 -11.00
CA PHE A 96 -15.44 -11.43 -10.70
C PHE A 96 -15.69 -12.25 -11.97
N GLU A 97 -14.62 -12.67 -12.63
CA GLU A 97 -14.58 -13.26 -13.95
C GLU A 97 -14.70 -14.78 -13.87
N LYS A 98 -14.14 -15.39 -12.81
CA LYS A 98 -14.09 -16.83 -12.69
C LYS A 98 -14.60 -17.33 -11.34
N ASP A 99 -15.83 -17.82 -11.33
CA ASP A 99 -16.32 -18.55 -10.17
C ASP A 99 -15.39 -19.75 -9.83
N LEU A 100 -15.05 -19.89 -8.54
CA LEU A 100 -14.28 -21.03 -8.01
C LEU A 100 -15.02 -22.37 -8.20
N ILE A 101 -16.36 -22.32 -8.29
CA ILE A 101 -17.23 -23.45 -8.59
C ILE A 101 -18.37 -23.00 -9.50
N ALA A 102 -19.06 -23.95 -10.15
CA ALA A 102 -20.28 -23.61 -10.89
C ALA A 102 -21.30 -22.89 -9.98
N PRO A 103 -21.91 -21.77 -10.42
CA PRO A 103 -22.88 -21.03 -9.63
C PRO A 103 -24.06 -21.90 -9.17
N VAL A 104 -24.49 -21.70 -7.93
CA VAL A 104 -25.52 -22.52 -7.28
C VAL A 104 -26.82 -21.75 -7.19
N THR A 105 -27.88 -22.22 -7.84
CA THR A 105 -29.23 -21.68 -7.66
C THR A 105 -29.90 -22.27 -6.42
N ILE A 106 -30.26 -21.42 -5.47
CA ILE A 106 -31.04 -21.79 -4.28
C ILE A 106 -32.49 -21.36 -4.41
N ASN A 107 -33.39 -22.18 -3.87
CA ASN A 107 -34.83 -21.95 -3.91
C ASN A 107 -35.39 -21.62 -2.54
N LYS A 108 -36.24 -20.59 -2.50
CA LYS A 108 -37.12 -20.27 -1.40
C LYS A 108 -38.40 -21.09 -1.51
N THR A 109 -38.82 -21.71 -0.41
CA THR A 109 -39.93 -22.66 -0.34
C THR A 109 -41.01 -22.30 0.69
N VAL A 110 -40.76 -21.30 1.56
CA VAL A 110 -41.73 -20.84 2.57
C VAL A 110 -41.94 -19.34 2.46
N ALA A 111 -43.11 -18.80 2.80
CA ALA A 111 -43.33 -17.36 2.86
C ALA A 111 -42.58 -16.74 4.06
N GLY A 112 -42.17 -15.47 3.94
CA GLY A 112 -41.39 -14.80 4.99
C GLY A 112 -39.91 -15.17 4.98
N LYS A 113 -39.28 -15.22 6.16
CA LYS A 113 -37.84 -15.47 6.31
C LYS A 113 -37.52 -16.97 6.17
N GLN A 114 -36.49 -17.29 5.40
CA GLN A 114 -35.97 -18.65 5.25
C GLN A 114 -34.45 -18.62 5.21
N LYS A 115 -33.81 -19.48 6.02
CA LYS A 115 -32.40 -19.83 5.83
C LYS A 115 -32.30 -20.96 4.83
N VAL A 116 -31.49 -20.78 3.80
CA VAL A 116 -31.20 -21.83 2.82
C VAL A 116 -29.71 -22.13 2.88
N THR A 117 -29.40 -23.39 3.17
CA THR A 117 -28.01 -23.89 3.27
C THR A 117 -27.60 -24.53 1.96
N ILE A 118 -26.44 -24.12 1.46
CA ILE A 118 -25.72 -24.73 0.35
C ILE A 118 -24.61 -25.57 0.97
N ASN A 119 -24.75 -26.88 0.95
CA ASN A 119 -23.65 -27.79 1.33
C ASN A 119 -22.81 -28.08 0.09
N LEU A 120 -21.52 -27.72 0.13
CA LEU A 120 -20.62 -27.96 -0.98
C LEU A 120 -20.16 -29.42 -0.95
N THR A 121 -20.48 -30.18 -1.99
CA THR A 121 -20.09 -31.59 -2.12
C THR A 121 -18.58 -31.75 -2.25
N THR A 122 -17.94 -30.78 -2.90
CA THR A 122 -16.48 -30.60 -2.89
C THR A 122 -16.20 -29.27 -2.19
N PRO A 123 -15.59 -29.29 -0.99
CA PRO A 123 -15.22 -28.06 -0.31
C PRO A 123 -14.28 -27.21 -1.16
N VAL A 124 -14.40 -25.89 -1.07
CA VAL A 124 -13.61 -24.95 -1.86
C VAL A 124 -12.46 -24.44 -1.02
N LEU A 125 -11.23 -24.68 -1.45
CA LEU A 125 -10.04 -24.13 -0.81
C LEU A 125 -9.97 -22.61 -1.03
N VAL A 126 -9.70 -21.86 0.03
CA VAL A 126 -9.34 -20.44 -0.03
C VAL A 126 -7.99 -20.22 0.66
N ASP A 127 -7.01 -19.78 -0.11
CA ASP A 127 -5.59 -19.65 0.32
C ASP A 127 -5.32 -18.34 1.06
N ASN A 128 -5.86 -18.19 2.29
CA ASN A 128 -5.70 -17.04 3.20
C ASN A 128 -5.88 -15.63 2.58
N ASN A 129 -6.44 -15.55 1.38
CA ASN A 129 -6.69 -14.34 0.64
C ASN A 129 -8.18 -14.00 0.75
N LEU A 130 -8.54 -12.79 0.32
CA LEU A 130 -9.93 -12.39 0.20
C LEU A 130 -10.70 -13.40 -0.66
N PHE A 131 -11.96 -13.66 -0.30
CA PHE A 131 -12.88 -14.34 -1.20
C PHE A 131 -14.24 -13.64 -1.16
N PHE A 132 -15.04 -13.86 -2.20
CA PHE A 132 -16.29 -13.15 -2.37
C PHE A 132 -17.45 -14.10 -2.59
N ILE A 133 -18.57 -13.81 -1.96
CA ILE A 133 -19.86 -14.41 -2.27
C ILE A 133 -20.73 -13.37 -2.97
N LYS A 134 -21.13 -13.65 -4.21
CA LYS A 134 -22.02 -12.79 -4.98
C LYS A 134 -23.39 -13.44 -5.14
N LEU A 135 -24.44 -12.65 -4.96
CA LEU A 135 -25.82 -13.07 -5.15
C LEU A 135 -26.42 -12.35 -6.36
N THR A 136 -27.04 -13.10 -7.28
CA THR A 136 -27.63 -12.58 -8.53
C THR A 136 -28.94 -13.31 -8.88
N ASN A 137 -29.55 -12.94 -10.02
CA ASN A 137 -30.66 -13.66 -10.66
C ASN A 137 -31.83 -13.93 -9.69
N PHE A 138 -32.16 -12.92 -8.89
CA PHE A 138 -33.24 -13.01 -7.94
C PHE A 138 -34.59 -13.09 -8.65
N SER A 139 -35.45 -14.00 -8.20
CA SER A 139 -36.87 -13.90 -8.49
C SER A 139 -37.44 -12.62 -7.87
N SER A 140 -38.38 -11.96 -8.56
CA SER A 140 -38.94 -10.65 -8.18
C SER A 140 -39.62 -10.60 -6.80
N ASN A 141 -39.95 -11.77 -6.26
CA ASN A 141 -40.66 -11.97 -5.00
C ASN A 141 -39.75 -12.49 -3.86
N VAL A 142 -38.45 -12.61 -4.13
CA VAL A 142 -37.42 -12.90 -3.13
C VAL A 142 -36.75 -11.59 -2.76
N THR A 143 -36.44 -11.41 -1.49
CA THR A 143 -35.68 -10.25 -1.01
C THR A 143 -34.52 -10.73 -0.15
N LEU A 144 -33.48 -9.93 0.01
CA LEU A 144 -32.44 -10.24 0.99
C LEU A 144 -32.74 -9.58 2.31
N ILE A 145 -32.60 -10.35 3.39
CA ILE A 145 -32.73 -9.85 4.74
C ILE A 145 -31.46 -9.09 5.10
N ARG A 146 -31.63 -7.85 5.59
CA ARG A 146 -30.53 -6.98 5.97
C ARG A 146 -30.47 -6.73 7.46
N ASP A 147 -29.24 -6.54 7.91
CA ASP A 147 -28.93 -5.81 9.13
C ASP A 147 -28.80 -4.31 8.82
N GLN A 148 -29.52 -3.48 9.58
CA GLN A 148 -29.50 -2.02 9.46
C GLN A 148 -28.73 -1.36 10.60
N SER A 149 -28.27 -2.13 11.59
CA SER A 149 -27.39 -1.58 12.60
C SER A 149 -26.05 -1.24 11.93
N MET A 150 -25.63 0.02 12.06
CA MET A 150 -24.29 0.44 11.62
C MET A 150 -23.30 -0.29 12.52
N HIS A 151 -22.75 -1.39 12.04
CA HIS A 151 -21.69 -2.08 12.75
C HIS A 151 -20.37 -1.34 12.57
N ALA A 152 -19.55 -1.38 13.63
CA ALA A 152 -18.14 -1.07 13.55
C ALA A 152 -17.49 -1.95 12.47
N SER A 153 -16.37 -1.48 11.91
CA SER A 153 -15.64 -2.04 10.77
C SER A 153 -15.10 -3.47 10.95
N PHE A 154 -15.53 -4.21 11.97
CA PHE A 154 -15.06 -5.56 12.30
C PHE A 154 -16.14 -6.30 13.13
N CYS A 155 -16.28 -7.59 12.86
CA CYS A 155 -16.93 -8.55 13.77
C CYS A 155 -15.90 -9.65 14.04
N SER A 156 -15.65 -10.01 15.29
CA SER A 156 -14.69 -11.07 15.61
C SER A 156 -15.33 -12.44 15.37
N SER A 157 -14.79 -13.27 14.47
CA SER A 157 -15.05 -14.71 14.55
C SER A 157 -14.33 -15.29 15.77
N ALA A 158 -14.73 -16.50 16.19
CA ALA A 158 -14.10 -17.17 17.32
C ALA A 158 -12.60 -17.46 17.08
N SER A 159 -12.16 -17.40 15.82
CA SER A 159 -10.79 -17.71 15.38
C SER A 159 -10.04 -16.49 14.81
N GLY A 160 -10.55 -15.27 14.94
CA GLY A 160 -9.78 -14.06 14.64
C GLY A 160 -9.64 -13.65 13.16
N GLY A 161 -10.69 -13.78 12.36
CA GLY A 161 -10.75 -13.14 11.03
C GLY A 161 -11.33 -11.72 11.08
N ASP A 162 -10.75 -10.80 10.30
CA ASP A 162 -11.29 -9.45 10.04
C ASP A 162 -12.18 -9.44 8.79
N TYR A 163 -13.33 -8.78 8.90
CA TYR A 163 -14.37 -8.78 7.87
C TYR A 163 -14.61 -7.39 7.33
N TYR A 164 -14.38 -7.19 6.04
CA TYR A 164 -14.50 -5.89 5.39
C TYR A 164 -15.70 -5.79 4.45
N TYR A 165 -16.10 -4.54 4.20
CA TYR A 165 -17.15 -3.98 3.35
C TYR A 165 -18.05 -4.93 2.53
N LEU A 166 -19.36 -4.71 2.66
CA LEU A 166 -20.38 -5.35 1.84
C LEU A 166 -20.84 -4.36 0.75
N TRP A 167 -20.77 -4.75 -0.53
CA TRP A 167 -21.21 -3.89 -1.63
C TRP A 167 -22.60 -4.29 -2.12
N VAL A 168 -23.51 -3.32 -2.09
CA VAL A 168 -24.82 -3.41 -2.72
C VAL A 168 -24.76 -2.65 -4.03
N MET A 169 -24.91 -3.33 -5.18
CA MET A 169 -24.88 -2.65 -6.48
C MET A 169 -26.30 -2.30 -6.93
N ASN A 170 -26.50 -1.07 -7.42
CA ASN A 170 -27.75 -0.68 -8.06
C ASN A 170 -27.81 -1.13 -9.52
N THR A 171 -28.95 -0.86 -10.18
CA THR A 171 -29.17 -1.19 -11.61
C THR A 171 -28.24 -0.47 -12.58
N SER A 172 -27.54 0.57 -12.14
CA SER A 172 -26.55 1.33 -12.92
C SER A 172 -25.11 0.86 -12.67
N ASN A 173 -24.92 -0.30 -12.03
CA ASN A 173 -23.61 -0.82 -11.61
C ASN A 173 -22.82 0.15 -10.71
N GLN A 174 -23.51 0.91 -9.87
CA GLN A 174 -22.88 1.76 -8.86
C GLN A 174 -23.08 1.19 -7.45
N ILE A 175 -22.09 1.38 -6.58
CA ILE A 175 -22.18 1.03 -5.16
C ILE A 175 -23.24 1.93 -4.50
N ALA A 176 -24.36 1.34 -4.08
CA ALA A 176 -25.45 2.05 -3.44
C ALA A 176 -25.34 2.10 -1.91
N TYR A 177 -24.75 1.06 -1.31
CA TYR A 177 -24.43 1.02 0.12
C TYR A 177 -23.11 0.27 0.32
N SER A 178 -22.30 0.75 1.27
CA SER A 178 -21.01 0.15 1.66
C SER A 178 -20.94 -0.28 3.14
N SER A 179 -22.00 -0.01 3.93
CA SER A 179 -22.01 -0.20 5.40
C SER A 179 -23.10 -1.14 5.93
N ASN A 180 -23.94 -1.72 5.07
CA ASN A 180 -25.10 -2.53 5.50
C ASN A 180 -24.95 -3.96 4.98
N ALA A 181 -24.95 -4.95 5.87
CA ALA A 181 -24.78 -6.33 5.50
C ALA A 181 -26.11 -7.05 5.19
N PHE A 182 -26.10 -7.98 4.24
CA PHE A 182 -27.15 -9.00 4.13
C PHE A 182 -26.78 -10.23 4.97
N ALA A 183 -27.78 -10.95 5.44
CA ALA A 183 -27.58 -12.07 6.34
C ALA A 183 -27.06 -13.32 5.61
N ILE A 184 -25.75 -13.49 5.63
CA ILE A 184 -25.00 -14.63 5.08
C ILE A 184 -24.03 -15.20 6.12
N ASP A 185 -24.03 -16.53 6.27
CA ASP A 185 -23.05 -17.29 7.05
C ASP A 185 -22.19 -18.14 6.10
N VAL A 186 -20.88 -18.19 6.31
CA VAL A 186 -19.96 -19.09 5.59
C VAL A 186 -19.28 -20.01 6.60
N LEU A 187 -19.49 -21.32 6.45
CA LEU A 187 -18.87 -22.33 7.31
C LEU A 187 -17.51 -22.70 6.74
N MET A 188 -16.47 -22.42 7.51
CA MET A 188 -15.08 -22.70 7.21
C MET A 188 -14.57 -23.89 8.02
N ASP A 189 -13.75 -24.71 7.39
CA ASP A 189 -13.07 -25.85 8.00
C ASP A 189 -11.56 -25.68 7.83
N TYR A 190 -10.85 -25.62 8.96
CA TYR A 190 -9.39 -25.42 9.05
C TYR A 190 -8.68 -26.69 9.55
N THR A 191 -9.36 -27.85 9.58
CA THR A 191 -8.82 -29.10 10.16
C THR A 191 -7.73 -29.75 9.34
N GLU A 192 -7.91 -29.73 8.02
CA GLU A 192 -6.86 -30.11 7.10
C GLU A 192 -5.85 -28.98 7.20
N GLY A 193 -4.68 -29.23 7.80
CA GLY A 193 -3.61 -28.25 7.93
C GLY A 193 -3.07 -27.88 6.55
N VAL A 194 -3.87 -27.16 5.76
CA VAL A 194 -3.51 -26.61 4.47
C VAL A 194 -2.46 -25.57 4.77
N THR A 195 -1.23 -26.03 4.71
CA THR A 195 -0.07 -25.17 4.58
C THR A 195 -0.10 -24.66 3.14
N SER A 196 -1.00 -23.72 2.86
CA SER A 196 -0.65 -22.76 1.84
C SER A 196 0.64 -22.13 2.35
N PRO A 197 1.74 -22.09 1.57
CA PRO A 197 2.89 -21.32 1.97
C PRO A 197 2.37 -19.88 2.10
N GLN A 198 2.08 -19.45 3.33
CA GLN A 198 1.99 -18.04 3.63
C GLN A 198 3.37 -17.52 3.26
N TYR A 199 3.48 -16.95 2.06
CA TYR A 199 4.72 -16.33 1.63
C TYR A 199 5.06 -15.18 2.60
N PHE A 200 4.03 -14.57 3.21
CA PHE A 200 4.16 -13.58 4.27
C PHE A 200 3.24 -13.91 5.45
N GLN A 201 3.82 -13.88 6.65
CA GLN A 201 3.12 -14.00 7.93
C GLN A 201 3.31 -12.69 8.69
N ASP A 202 2.24 -12.15 9.28
CA ASP A 202 2.39 -11.04 10.22
C ASP A 202 3.08 -11.54 11.49
N ILE A 203 4.32 -11.11 11.67
CA ILE A 203 5.14 -11.40 12.84
C ILE A 203 5.40 -10.16 13.68
N THR A 204 4.72 -9.02 13.45
CA THR A 204 5.08 -7.72 14.04
C THR A 204 5.28 -7.79 15.56
N VAL A 205 4.30 -8.32 16.30
CA VAL A 205 4.37 -8.47 17.76
C VAL A 205 5.41 -9.53 18.16
N ALA A 206 5.45 -10.67 17.45
CA ALA A 206 6.39 -11.75 17.73
C ALA A 206 7.85 -11.32 17.51
N ALA A 207 8.08 -10.42 16.56
CA ALA A 207 9.34 -9.80 16.23
C ALA A 207 9.71 -8.68 17.22
N GLY A 208 8.87 -8.35 18.21
CA GLY A 208 9.17 -7.32 19.22
C GLY A 208 8.88 -5.88 18.77
N ILE A 209 8.16 -5.69 17.66
CA ILE A 209 7.76 -4.38 17.16
C ILE A 209 6.38 -4.01 17.70
N SER A 210 6.22 -2.77 18.17
CA SER A 210 4.94 -2.26 18.66
C SER A 210 3.93 -2.09 17.51
N THR A 211 2.66 -2.44 17.73
CA THR A 211 1.57 -2.23 16.76
C THR A 211 0.93 -0.84 16.86
N GLY A 212 1.16 -0.13 17.96
CA GLY A 212 0.65 1.24 18.17
C GLY A 212 1.54 2.35 17.58
N LEU A 213 2.22 2.08 16.47
CA LEU A 213 3.13 3.03 15.83
C LEU A 213 2.37 3.83 14.76
N SER A 214 2.57 5.15 14.75
CA SER A 214 1.97 6.03 13.76
C SER A 214 2.98 7.09 13.31
N ASN A 215 3.46 6.99 12.08
CA ASN A 215 4.07 8.10 11.34
C ASN A 215 3.91 7.86 9.83
N ASN A 216 4.56 8.71 9.03
CA ASN A 216 4.48 8.67 7.57
C ASN A 216 5.65 7.95 6.90
N CYS A 217 6.59 7.34 7.64
CA CYS A 217 7.79 6.77 7.02
C CYS A 217 8.42 5.61 7.79
N VAL A 218 9.07 4.74 7.02
CA VAL A 218 9.94 3.66 7.49
C VAL A 218 11.30 3.83 6.83
N ALA A 219 12.36 3.50 7.54
CA ALA A 219 13.71 3.47 6.98
C ALA A 219 14.49 2.28 7.54
N TRP A 220 15.42 1.77 6.74
CA TRP A 220 16.27 0.64 7.06
C TRP A 220 17.74 1.02 6.87
N ALA A 221 18.61 0.62 7.78
CA ALA A 221 20.06 0.80 7.69
C ALA A 221 20.77 -0.17 8.64
N ASP A 222 22.03 -0.51 8.37
CA ASP A 222 22.86 -1.31 9.29
C ASP A 222 23.63 -0.35 10.21
N ILE A 223 23.02 0.06 11.31
CA ILE A 223 23.53 1.17 12.14
C ILE A 223 24.79 0.82 12.92
N ASN A 224 25.11 -0.47 13.03
CA ASN A 224 26.24 -0.99 13.81
C ASN A 224 27.21 -1.87 13.00
N ASN A 225 27.00 -1.97 11.68
CA ASN A 225 27.79 -2.77 10.74
C ASN A 225 27.86 -4.26 11.12
N ASP A 226 26.78 -4.83 11.64
CA ASP A 226 26.71 -6.25 12.01
C ASP A 226 26.18 -7.16 10.90
N GLY A 227 25.81 -6.57 9.75
CA GLY A 227 25.29 -7.24 8.58
C GLY A 227 23.77 -7.43 8.59
N TYR A 228 23.07 -6.93 9.62
CA TYR A 228 21.61 -6.95 9.70
C TYR A 228 21.05 -5.53 9.62
N LEU A 229 20.08 -5.30 8.73
CA LEU A 229 19.40 -4.02 8.67
C LEU A 229 18.52 -3.82 9.91
N ASP A 230 18.70 -2.68 10.56
CA ASP A 230 17.91 -2.14 11.65
C ASP A 230 16.76 -1.28 11.12
N LEU A 231 15.73 -1.13 11.95
CA LEU A 231 14.47 -0.52 11.56
C LEU A 231 14.25 0.81 12.28
N MET A 232 14.03 1.87 11.52
CA MET A 232 13.47 3.13 12.02
C MET A 232 12.01 3.27 11.60
N VAL A 233 11.12 3.39 12.57
CA VAL A 233 9.68 3.58 12.32
C VAL A 233 9.07 4.42 13.44
N ALA A 234 8.23 5.39 13.09
CA ALA A 234 7.65 6.33 14.04
C ALA A 234 8.67 7.06 14.94
N GLY A 235 9.86 7.36 14.39
CA GLY A 235 10.96 8.00 15.13
C GLY A 235 11.59 7.11 16.21
N LYS A 236 11.27 5.82 16.21
CA LYS A 236 11.86 4.80 17.08
C LYS A 236 12.85 3.94 16.31
N LEU A 237 13.97 3.65 16.96
CA LEU A 237 15.04 2.81 16.43
C LEU A 237 14.95 1.42 17.04
N TYR A 238 14.75 0.42 16.19
CA TYR A 238 14.64 -0.98 16.51
C TYR A 238 15.87 -1.72 15.97
N LYS A 239 16.71 -2.21 16.87
CA LYS A 239 17.88 -3.00 16.52
C LYS A 239 17.49 -4.41 16.11
N ASN A 240 17.97 -4.89 14.97
CA ASN A 240 17.79 -6.25 14.51
C ASN A 240 18.73 -7.20 15.28
N MET A 241 18.17 -8.27 15.81
CA MET A 241 18.93 -9.22 16.65
C MET A 241 19.47 -10.42 15.85
N GLY A 242 19.29 -10.44 14.52
CA GLY A 242 19.75 -11.50 13.62
C GLY A 242 18.96 -12.81 13.73
N ASN A 243 17.84 -12.81 14.46
CA ASN A 243 17.00 -13.98 14.72
C ASN A 243 15.51 -13.68 14.48
N SER A 244 15.21 -12.77 13.54
CA SER A 244 13.87 -12.27 13.23
C SER A 244 13.18 -11.55 14.39
N THR A 245 13.94 -11.07 15.38
CA THR A 245 13.43 -10.21 16.45
C THR A 245 14.16 -8.88 16.46
N PHE A 246 13.48 -7.87 16.99
CA PHE A 246 13.93 -6.51 17.12
C PHE A 246 13.85 -6.04 18.57
N THR A 247 14.79 -5.19 18.97
CA THR A 247 14.79 -4.52 20.28
C THR A 247 14.67 -3.01 20.10
N ASP A 248 13.67 -2.38 20.71
CA ASP A 248 13.58 -0.91 20.76
C ASP A 248 14.76 -0.36 21.58
N ILE A 249 15.74 0.23 20.90
CA ILE A 249 16.92 0.85 21.51
C ILE A 249 16.84 2.38 21.54
N THR A 250 15.69 2.97 21.21
CA THR A 250 15.53 4.43 21.02
C THR A 250 16.11 5.24 22.19
N ALA A 251 15.75 4.87 23.43
CA ALA A 251 16.20 5.59 24.61
C ALA A 251 17.68 5.35 24.93
N SER A 252 18.16 4.10 24.83
CA SER A 252 19.57 3.76 25.06
C SER A 252 20.49 4.34 23.99
N ALA A 253 19.98 4.53 22.77
CA ALA A 253 20.67 5.16 21.65
C ALA A 253 20.73 6.70 21.77
N GLY A 254 20.08 7.30 22.78
CA GLY A 254 20.06 8.75 22.96
C GLY A 254 19.10 9.50 22.03
N ILE A 255 18.17 8.80 21.40
CA ILE A 255 17.20 9.39 20.46
C ILE A 255 15.98 9.90 21.23
N THR A 256 15.52 11.11 20.89
CA THR A 256 14.31 11.71 21.46
C THR A 256 13.25 11.77 20.38
N ILE A 257 12.10 11.14 20.64
CA ILE A 257 10.99 11.06 19.69
C ILE A 257 10.36 12.45 19.50
N GLY A 258 10.15 12.85 18.25
CA GLY A 258 9.59 14.16 17.88
C GLY A 258 9.84 14.52 16.42
N THR A 259 9.44 13.63 15.51
CA THR A 259 9.67 13.78 14.07
C THR A 259 8.44 13.40 13.25
N TRP A 260 8.27 14.02 12.09
CA TRP A 260 7.30 13.60 11.08
C TRP A 260 7.90 12.56 10.13
N ILE A 261 9.13 12.82 9.66
CA ILE A 261 9.88 11.91 8.79
C ILE A 261 11.28 11.67 9.36
N SER A 262 11.65 10.40 9.44
CA SER A 262 12.98 9.92 9.79
C SER A 262 13.55 9.05 8.67
N THR A 263 14.79 9.31 8.27
CA THR A 263 15.56 8.48 7.32
C THR A 263 17.01 8.34 7.79
N PHE A 264 17.72 7.36 7.22
CA PHE A 264 19.15 7.19 7.41
C PHE A 264 19.94 7.85 6.27
N MET A 265 21.14 8.36 6.60
CA MET A 265 22.14 8.83 5.65
C MET A 265 23.49 9.01 6.36
N ASP A 266 24.62 8.80 5.68
CA ASP A 266 25.94 9.19 6.20
C ASP A 266 26.19 10.70 6.00
N MET A 267 25.72 11.53 6.94
CA MET A 267 25.67 12.99 6.75
C MET A 267 27.06 13.62 6.72
N ASN A 268 28.02 13.03 7.43
CA ASN A 268 29.37 13.57 7.61
C ASN A 268 30.45 12.78 6.85
N ASN A 269 30.05 11.76 6.09
CA ASN A 269 30.92 10.89 5.29
C ASN A 269 31.97 10.16 6.16
N ASP A 270 31.56 9.66 7.33
CA ASP A 270 32.40 8.88 8.23
C ASP A 270 32.22 7.36 8.09
N GLY A 271 31.36 6.93 7.17
CA GLY A 271 31.04 5.55 6.87
C GLY A 271 30.01 4.93 7.81
N LYS A 272 29.26 5.74 8.57
CA LYS A 272 28.18 5.26 9.44
C LYS A 272 26.88 5.96 9.09
N ASP A 273 25.80 5.19 9.15
CA ASP A 273 24.47 5.74 8.95
C ASP A 273 24.07 6.64 10.13
N ASP A 274 23.92 7.94 9.86
CA ASP A 274 23.30 8.93 10.74
C ASP A 274 21.78 8.94 10.53
N ILE A 275 21.06 9.62 11.41
CA ILE A 275 19.60 9.72 11.35
C ILE A 275 19.17 11.17 11.11
N LEU A 276 18.48 11.41 10.01
CA LEU A 276 17.87 12.70 9.68
C LEU A 276 16.41 12.73 10.15
N PHE A 277 16.07 13.71 10.99
CA PHE A 277 14.70 13.99 11.44
C PHE A 277 14.19 15.30 10.82
N LEU A 278 13.14 15.18 10.01
CA LEU A 278 12.42 16.31 9.42
C LEU A 278 11.05 16.48 10.07
N ASN A 279 10.67 17.74 10.25
CA ASN A 279 9.45 18.16 10.92
C ASN A 279 8.73 19.21 10.08
N GLY A 280 7.41 19.14 10.01
CA GLY A 280 6.63 20.20 9.37
C GLY A 280 6.36 21.40 10.27
N SER A 281 6.52 21.23 11.57
CA SER A 281 6.56 22.31 12.56
C SER A 281 7.63 22.01 13.60
N GLY A 282 8.42 23.02 13.97
CA GLY A 282 9.55 22.84 14.89
C GLY A 282 10.89 22.65 14.17
N ALA A 283 11.93 22.34 14.95
CA ALA A 283 13.29 22.22 14.44
C ALA A 283 13.53 20.86 13.78
N ASN A 284 14.20 20.88 12.63
CA ASN A 284 14.81 19.70 12.03
C ASN A 284 16.10 19.34 12.80
N SER A 285 16.49 18.07 12.79
CA SER A 285 17.67 17.62 13.53
C SER A 285 18.38 16.50 12.78
N ILE A 286 19.68 16.40 13.01
CA ILE A 286 20.49 15.25 12.61
C ILE A 286 21.03 14.58 13.86
N TYR A 287 21.01 13.25 13.90
CA TYR A 287 21.54 12.43 14.97
C TYR A 287 22.77 11.72 14.42
N ILE A 288 23.95 12.13 14.86
CA ILE A 288 25.24 11.60 14.37
C ILE A 288 25.56 10.30 15.09
N ASN A 289 25.88 9.25 14.32
CA ASN A 289 26.20 7.93 14.83
C ASN A 289 27.61 7.90 15.45
N ASN A 290 27.67 7.61 16.75
CA ASN A 290 28.95 7.57 17.47
C ASN A 290 29.73 6.27 17.24
N GLY A 291 29.18 5.31 16.49
CA GLY A 291 29.79 4.00 16.22
C GLY A 291 29.73 3.01 17.39
N ASN A 292 28.85 3.28 18.35
CA ASN A 292 28.63 2.45 19.54
C ASN A 292 27.14 2.31 19.88
N GLU A 293 26.29 2.32 18.85
CA GLU A 293 24.81 2.25 18.96
C GLU A 293 24.19 3.45 19.71
N THR A 294 24.95 4.53 19.89
CA THR A 294 24.46 5.80 20.42
C THR A 294 24.58 6.92 19.40
N PHE A 295 23.72 7.91 19.52
CA PHE A 295 23.66 9.04 18.60
C PHE A 295 23.75 10.38 19.35
N THR A 296 24.43 11.34 18.72
CA THR A 296 24.51 12.71 19.19
C THR A 296 23.62 13.63 18.36
N LYS A 297 22.60 14.20 19.02
CA LYS A 297 21.68 15.16 18.38
C LYS A 297 22.40 16.48 18.07
N ASN A 298 22.30 16.92 16.83
CA ASN A 298 22.74 18.21 16.33
C ASN A 298 21.57 18.93 15.62
N ALA A 299 21.65 20.26 15.56
CA ALA A 299 20.74 21.03 14.73
C ALA A 299 21.09 20.80 13.25
N LEU A 300 20.07 20.66 12.40
CA LEU A 300 20.27 20.61 10.96
C LEU A 300 20.45 22.05 10.44
N ASN A 301 21.56 22.31 9.73
CA ASN A 301 21.79 23.61 9.11
C ASN A 301 20.98 23.72 7.80
N LEU A 302 19.71 24.10 7.93
CA LEU A 302 18.79 24.24 6.80
C LEU A 302 18.17 25.64 6.79
N THR A 303 18.37 26.39 5.71
CA THR A 303 17.93 27.80 5.58
C THR A 303 16.55 27.97 4.94
N THR A 304 15.91 26.88 4.53
CA THR A 304 14.64 26.92 3.81
C THR A 304 13.43 27.04 4.74
N PRO A 305 12.27 27.50 4.22
CA PRO A 305 11.03 27.56 4.99
C PRO A 305 10.61 26.21 5.57
N ALA A 306 9.77 26.26 6.61
CA ALA A 306 9.22 25.06 7.24
C ALA A 306 8.45 24.20 6.23
N PHE A 307 8.57 22.88 6.37
CA PHE A 307 7.93 21.90 5.49
C PHE A 307 6.48 21.62 5.90
N VAL A 308 5.58 22.49 5.47
CA VAL A 308 4.17 22.50 5.86
C VAL A 308 3.36 21.24 5.48
N SER A 309 3.83 20.39 4.57
CA SER A 309 3.15 19.15 4.18
C SER A 309 4.11 18.03 3.76
N LEU A 310 5.07 17.68 4.62
CA LEU A 310 6.02 16.59 4.36
C LEU A 310 5.31 15.27 4.03
N SER A 311 5.72 14.64 2.94
CA SER A 311 5.20 13.33 2.51
C SER A 311 6.28 12.29 2.31
N THR A 312 7.41 12.65 1.72
CA THR A 312 8.47 11.71 1.35
C THR A 312 9.83 12.36 1.36
N VAL A 313 10.86 11.54 1.50
CA VAL A 313 12.27 11.91 1.33
C VAL A 313 12.96 10.83 0.53
N SER A 314 13.98 11.23 -0.24
CA SER A 314 14.91 10.29 -0.85
C SER A 314 16.34 10.77 -0.65
N VAL A 315 17.24 9.84 -0.36
CA VAL A 315 18.65 10.11 -0.09
C VAL A 315 19.48 9.42 -1.17
N GLY A 316 20.47 10.12 -1.70
CA GLY A 316 21.39 9.58 -2.69
C GLY A 316 22.44 10.61 -3.09
N ASP A 317 23.66 10.18 -3.40
CA ASP A 317 24.72 11.05 -3.93
C ASP A 317 24.52 11.23 -5.45
N PHE A 318 23.72 12.21 -5.86
CA PHE A 318 23.40 12.38 -7.28
C PHE A 318 24.47 13.17 -8.05
N ASN A 319 25.33 13.89 -7.34
CA ASN A 319 26.40 14.69 -7.92
C ASN A 319 27.78 13.98 -7.90
N ASN A 320 27.85 12.77 -7.32
CA ASN A 320 29.04 11.95 -7.15
C ASN A 320 30.17 12.63 -6.36
N ASP A 321 29.83 13.43 -5.34
CA ASP A 321 30.81 14.11 -4.49
C ASP A 321 31.12 13.37 -3.18
N SER A 322 30.59 12.16 -3.04
CA SER A 322 30.69 11.26 -1.88
C SER A 322 29.96 11.73 -0.64
N TYR A 323 29.13 12.77 -0.73
CA TYR A 323 28.19 13.14 0.33
C TYR A 323 26.76 12.84 -0.14
N PRO A 324 25.94 12.17 0.67
CA PRO A 324 24.56 11.90 0.29
C PRO A 324 23.76 13.20 0.25
N ASP A 325 23.08 13.41 -0.89
CA ASP A 325 22.15 14.50 -1.12
C ASP A 325 20.72 14.10 -0.75
N LEU A 326 19.79 15.07 -0.79
CA LEU A 326 18.43 14.88 -0.26
C LEU A 326 17.38 15.46 -1.19
N PHE A 327 16.39 14.66 -1.56
CA PHE A 327 15.12 15.15 -2.07
C PHE A 327 14.07 15.17 -0.95
N VAL A 328 13.28 16.24 -0.88
CA VAL A 328 12.16 16.40 0.05
C VAL A 328 10.87 16.70 -0.72
N GLY A 329 9.95 15.75 -0.70
CA GLY A 329 8.62 15.87 -1.28
C GLY A 329 7.60 16.46 -0.31
N GLN A 330 6.66 17.22 -0.86
CA GLN A 330 5.52 17.75 -0.11
C GLN A 330 4.22 17.43 -0.85
N LEU A 331 3.16 17.21 -0.10
CA LEU A 331 1.87 16.78 -0.62
C LEU A 331 1.01 17.99 -1.05
N TRP A 332 -0.16 18.17 -0.46
CA TRP A 332 -0.99 19.36 -0.55
C TRP A 332 -1.69 19.58 0.79
N THR A 333 -2.19 20.79 1.01
CA THR A 333 -3.14 21.07 2.10
C THR A 333 -4.33 21.85 1.55
N ASN A 334 -5.21 22.30 2.44
CA ASN A 334 -6.27 23.23 2.10
C ASN A 334 -5.96 24.61 2.71
N ASP A 335 -6.21 25.67 1.96
CA ASP A 335 -6.21 27.04 2.50
C ASP A 335 -7.43 27.30 3.41
N ALA A 336 -7.51 28.51 3.98
CA ALA A 336 -8.63 28.90 4.85
C ALA A 336 -10.01 28.90 4.15
N GLN A 337 -10.04 28.87 2.82
CA GLN A 337 -11.24 28.83 1.98
C GLN A 337 -11.53 27.42 1.44
N MET A 338 -10.79 26.40 1.91
CA MET A 338 -10.86 25.01 1.44
C MET A 338 -10.41 24.80 -0.01
N ASN A 339 -9.61 25.71 -0.57
CA ASN A 339 -8.95 25.48 -1.84
C ASN A 339 -7.67 24.68 -1.64
N GLU A 340 -7.38 23.79 -2.60
CA GLU A 340 -6.16 23.00 -2.58
C GLU A 340 -4.93 23.89 -2.76
N LYS A 341 -3.95 23.68 -1.88
CA LYS A 341 -2.68 24.39 -1.87
C LYS A 341 -1.53 23.40 -1.96
N TYR A 342 -0.75 23.53 -3.03
CA TYR A 342 0.43 22.74 -3.30
C TYR A 342 1.68 23.49 -2.84
N TYR A 343 2.74 22.75 -2.53
CA TYR A 343 3.96 23.29 -1.95
C TYR A 343 5.19 22.89 -2.74
N ARG A 344 6.21 23.73 -2.69
CA ARG A 344 7.50 23.48 -3.34
C ARG A 344 8.16 22.22 -2.78
N HIS A 345 8.68 21.36 -3.65
CA HIS A 345 9.58 20.26 -3.30
C HIS A 345 11.01 20.77 -3.36
N TYR A 346 11.93 20.06 -2.70
CA TYR A 346 13.31 20.51 -2.64
C TYR A 346 14.27 19.42 -3.06
N LEU A 347 15.22 19.78 -3.93
CA LEU A 347 16.41 19.00 -4.20
C LEU A 347 17.58 19.71 -3.52
N TYR A 348 18.22 19.07 -2.57
CA TYR A 348 19.25 19.63 -1.72
C TYR A 348 20.59 18.96 -1.96
N LEU A 349 21.65 19.76 -2.07
CA LEU A 349 23.02 19.29 -1.96
C LEU A 349 23.49 19.31 -0.51
N ASN A 350 24.23 18.29 -0.08
CA ASN A 350 24.89 18.32 1.23
C ASN A 350 25.94 19.45 1.28
N ASP A 351 25.88 20.29 2.32
CA ASP A 351 26.80 21.43 2.49
C ASP A 351 28.15 21.04 3.13
N LYS A 352 28.33 19.76 3.48
CA LYS A 352 29.50 19.18 4.16
C LYS A 352 29.73 19.73 5.56
N ASN A 353 28.72 20.37 6.13
CA ASN A 353 28.71 21.03 7.42
C ASN A 353 27.37 20.78 8.15
N LEU A 354 26.86 19.55 8.05
CA LEU A 354 25.61 19.10 8.68
C LEU A 354 24.38 19.92 8.24
N GLY A 355 24.38 20.36 6.98
CA GLY A 355 23.31 21.12 6.36
C GLY A 355 23.15 20.85 4.88
N PHE A 356 22.32 21.68 4.25
CA PHE A 356 21.92 21.52 2.86
C PHE A 356 21.83 22.85 2.10
N ILE A 357 22.17 22.81 0.81
CA ILE A 357 22.04 23.92 -0.14
C ILE A 357 20.89 23.61 -1.11
N ASP A 358 19.93 24.53 -1.26
CA ASP A 358 18.80 24.38 -2.18
C ASP A 358 19.26 24.44 -3.65
N ASN A 359 19.13 23.32 -4.35
CA ASN A 359 19.45 23.12 -5.75
C ASN A 359 18.21 22.66 -6.56
N THR A 360 17.01 23.00 -6.09
CA THR A 360 15.74 22.61 -6.76
C THR A 360 15.66 23.11 -8.20
N SER A 361 16.34 24.21 -8.53
CA SER A 361 16.36 24.79 -9.87
C SER A 361 16.90 23.84 -10.96
N LEU A 362 17.58 22.76 -10.57
CA LEU A 362 18.06 21.71 -11.46
C LEU A 362 16.95 20.85 -12.06
N ILE A 363 15.84 20.68 -11.34
CA ILE A 363 14.68 19.88 -11.76
C ILE A 363 13.43 20.75 -11.98
N ILE A 364 13.34 21.92 -11.33
CA ILE A 364 12.19 22.82 -11.49
C ILE A 364 12.71 24.25 -11.72
N PRO A 365 12.63 24.82 -12.94
CA PRO A 365 13.23 26.13 -13.23
C PRO A 365 12.67 27.28 -12.37
N ASP A 366 13.54 28.17 -11.90
CA ASP A 366 13.16 29.35 -11.07
C ASP A 366 12.25 30.37 -11.77
N SER A 367 12.10 30.26 -13.09
CA SER A 367 11.23 31.13 -13.90
C SER A 367 9.73 30.87 -13.68
N LEU A 368 9.38 29.91 -12.83
CA LEU A 368 8.02 29.51 -12.52
C LEU A 368 7.61 30.13 -11.19
N ASP A 369 6.56 30.95 -11.22
CA ASP A 369 6.06 31.63 -10.04
C ASP A 369 5.41 30.62 -9.08
N TRP A 370 6.22 30.19 -8.11
CA TRP A 370 5.87 29.25 -7.06
C TRP A 370 4.77 29.78 -6.12
N GLU A 371 4.50 31.08 -6.09
CA GLU A 371 3.45 31.69 -5.26
C GLU A 371 2.11 31.82 -6.01
N THR A 372 2.08 32.19 -7.30
CA THR A 372 0.80 32.36 -8.03
C THR A 372 0.17 31.08 -8.55
N LEU A 373 0.88 29.95 -8.52
CA LEU A 373 0.31 28.61 -8.79
C LEU A 373 -0.49 28.04 -7.62
N SER A 374 -0.48 28.70 -6.47
CA SER A 374 -1.21 28.30 -5.26
C SER A 374 -2.70 28.67 -5.25
N GLY A 375 -3.26 29.00 -6.43
CA GLY A 375 -4.67 29.35 -6.57
C GLY A 375 -5.25 28.94 -7.93
N THR A 376 -6.26 28.07 -7.89
CA THR A 376 -7.21 27.67 -8.95
C THR A 376 -6.88 26.43 -9.82
N ALA A 377 -7.59 25.34 -9.47
CA ALA A 377 -8.13 24.22 -10.28
C ALA A 377 -7.20 23.25 -11.06
N SER A 378 -7.30 21.97 -10.66
CA SER A 378 -6.93 20.71 -11.36
C SER A 378 -7.69 20.52 -12.71
N PRO A 379 -7.42 19.50 -13.57
CA PRO A 379 -6.18 18.89 -14.07
C PRO A 379 -6.06 19.08 -15.61
N SER A 380 -4.90 19.46 -16.14
CA SER A 380 -4.65 19.49 -17.60
C SER A 380 -3.15 19.36 -17.89
N PRO A 381 -2.76 18.80 -19.05
CA PRO A 381 -1.59 17.95 -19.19
C PRO A 381 -0.30 18.73 -18.97
N TYR A 382 0.66 18.09 -18.31
CA TYR A 382 2.09 18.43 -18.30
C TYR A 382 2.39 19.93 -18.42
N LYS A 383 2.05 20.72 -17.41
CA LYS A 383 2.69 22.02 -17.25
C LYS A 383 4.00 21.79 -16.51
N VAL A 384 5.09 21.76 -17.28
CA VAL A 384 6.44 21.87 -16.72
C VAL A 384 6.43 23.08 -15.77
N GLY A 385 6.71 22.84 -14.49
CA GLY A 385 6.85 23.91 -13.50
C GLY A 385 5.67 24.26 -12.60
N THR A 386 4.66 23.39 -12.47
CA THR A 386 3.66 23.52 -11.40
C THR A 386 4.04 22.67 -10.20
N THR A 387 3.85 23.16 -8.97
CA THR A 387 4.01 22.33 -7.77
C THR A 387 2.97 21.19 -7.79
N ARG A 388 3.41 19.98 -7.47
CA ARG A 388 2.57 18.77 -7.52
C ARG A 388 2.35 18.21 -6.11
N ALA A 389 1.49 17.22 -6.00
CA ALA A 389 1.17 16.53 -4.77
C ALA A 389 2.05 15.29 -4.66
N VAL A 390 3.32 15.47 -4.31
CA VAL A 390 4.28 14.37 -4.23
C VAL A 390 3.91 13.44 -3.08
N ARG A 391 3.80 12.14 -3.36
CA ARG A 391 3.58 11.09 -2.36
C ARG A 391 4.76 10.14 -2.20
N GLY A 392 5.54 9.92 -3.24
CA GLY A 392 6.73 9.07 -3.21
C GLY A 392 7.81 9.64 -4.09
N ALA A 393 9.06 9.38 -3.73
CA ALA A 393 10.20 9.70 -4.58
C ALA A 393 11.35 8.77 -4.24
N GLN A 394 12.16 8.43 -5.24
CA GLN A 394 13.34 7.60 -5.06
C GLN A 394 14.44 7.98 -6.06
N PHE A 395 15.64 8.15 -5.56
CA PHE A 395 16.84 8.15 -6.40
C PHE A 395 17.10 6.74 -6.92
N VAL A 396 17.35 6.61 -8.22
CA VAL A 396 17.55 5.32 -8.90
C VAL A 396 18.47 5.51 -10.11
N ASP A 397 19.33 4.54 -10.40
CA ASP A 397 20.04 4.46 -11.69
C ASP A 397 19.23 3.55 -12.62
N TYR A 398 18.20 4.10 -13.28
CA TYR A 398 17.25 3.27 -14.04
C TYR A 398 17.82 2.81 -15.39
N ASN A 399 18.85 3.48 -15.88
CA ASN A 399 19.44 3.25 -17.21
C ASN A 399 20.87 2.69 -17.15
N ASN A 400 21.31 2.28 -15.95
CA ASN A 400 22.61 1.65 -15.72
C ASN A 400 23.80 2.52 -16.20
N ASP A 401 23.68 3.86 -16.16
CA ASP A 401 24.74 4.79 -16.57
C ASP A 401 25.66 5.23 -15.41
N GLY A 402 25.37 4.76 -14.20
CA GLY A 402 26.14 5.05 -12.99
C GLY A 402 25.83 6.41 -12.37
N LYS A 403 24.74 7.07 -12.77
CA LYS A 403 24.28 8.33 -12.18
C LYS A 403 22.90 8.12 -11.59
N LEU A 404 22.66 8.69 -10.42
CA LEU A 404 21.34 8.66 -9.83
C LEU A 404 20.42 9.64 -10.55
N ASP A 405 19.32 9.10 -11.06
CA ASP A 405 18.13 9.78 -11.55
C ASP A 405 17.13 9.91 -10.40
N LEU A 406 16.08 10.74 -10.56
CA LEU A 406 15.07 10.96 -9.53
C LEU A 406 13.67 10.68 -10.07
N PHE A 407 13.04 9.61 -9.57
CA PHE A 407 11.62 9.35 -9.79
C PHE A 407 10.75 10.04 -8.75
N ILE A 408 9.60 10.58 -9.15
CA ILE A 408 8.63 11.25 -8.29
C ILE A 408 7.22 10.77 -8.64
N ALA A 409 6.57 10.12 -7.67
CA ALA A 409 5.17 9.72 -7.73
C ALA A 409 4.26 10.86 -7.22
N ASN A 410 3.35 11.29 -8.08
CA ASN A 410 2.46 12.41 -7.84
C ASN A 410 0.99 11.95 -7.70
N TYR A 411 0.29 12.59 -6.77
CA TYR A 411 -1.11 12.33 -6.49
C TYR A 411 -2.03 13.37 -7.15
N ARG A 412 -3.36 13.25 -7.01
CA ARG A 412 -4.39 14.15 -7.59
C ARG A 412 -4.44 14.15 -9.13
N LEU A 413 -4.23 13.00 -9.78
CA LEU A 413 -4.24 12.88 -11.26
C LEU A 413 -3.21 13.82 -11.90
N GLN A 414 -2.06 13.98 -11.24
CA GLN A 414 -0.94 14.77 -11.73
C GLN A 414 0.11 13.81 -12.27
N PRO A 415 0.82 14.16 -13.36
CA PRO A 415 1.77 13.23 -13.95
C PRO A 415 2.89 12.86 -12.98
N ASP A 416 3.34 11.62 -13.04
CA ASP A 416 4.60 11.22 -12.40
C ASP A 416 5.78 11.82 -13.16
N GLU A 417 6.95 11.88 -12.53
CA GLU A 417 8.16 12.47 -13.10
C GLU A 417 9.34 11.50 -12.96
N LEU A 418 10.23 11.51 -13.95
CA LEU A 418 11.50 10.80 -13.91
C LEU A 418 12.57 11.72 -14.45
N TRP A 419 13.27 12.38 -13.55
CA TRP A 419 14.33 13.31 -13.87
C TRP A 419 15.62 12.54 -14.10
N ARG A 420 15.97 12.32 -15.38
CA ARG A 420 17.24 11.73 -15.77
C ARG A 420 18.40 12.70 -15.56
N ASN A 421 19.42 12.28 -14.83
CA ASN A 421 20.65 13.02 -14.63
C ASN A 421 21.55 12.91 -15.85
N ASN A 422 21.76 14.02 -16.56
CA ASN A 422 22.57 14.01 -17.78
C ASN A 422 24.09 13.91 -17.47
N GLY A 423 24.50 14.09 -16.22
CA GLY A 423 25.91 14.04 -15.78
C GLY A 423 26.70 15.33 -16.02
N ASP A 424 26.04 16.39 -16.50
CA ASP A 424 26.62 17.72 -16.72
C ASP A 424 26.03 18.76 -15.76
N GLY A 425 25.38 18.30 -14.68
CA GLY A 425 24.66 19.15 -13.73
C GLY A 425 23.27 19.56 -14.21
N THR A 426 22.75 18.95 -15.29
CA THR A 426 21.38 19.17 -15.75
C THR A 426 20.54 17.89 -15.63
N PHE A 427 19.23 18.06 -15.52
CA PHE A 427 18.25 16.97 -15.55
C PHE A 427 17.31 17.08 -16.73
N THR A 428 16.75 15.96 -17.16
CA THR A 428 15.71 15.89 -18.19
C THR A 428 14.60 14.97 -17.73
N ASP A 429 13.38 15.48 -17.68
CA ASP A 429 12.21 14.65 -17.40
C ASP A 429 11.90 13.74 -18.60
N VAL A 430 12.02 12.43 -18.38
CA VAL A 430 11.86 11.38 -19.40
C VAL A 430 10.64 10.49 -19.17
N CYS A 431 9.90 10.66 -18.06
CA CYS A 431 8.86 9.74 -17.56
C CYS A 431 7.92 9.22 -18.66
N LEU A 432 7.20 10.14 -19.30
CA LEU A 432 6.25 9.81 -20.35
C LEU A 432 6.93 9.25 -21.61
N SER A 433 8.12 9.77 -21.95
CA SER A 433 8.82 9.40 -23.17
C SER A 433 9.35 7.96 -23.16
N ILE A 434 9.54 7.39 -21.97
CA ILE A 434 10.03 6.03 -21.80
C ILE A 434 8.94 5.04 -21.41
N GLY A 435 7.66 5.41 -21.35
CA GLY A 435 6.58 4.44 -21.15
C GLY A 435 5.93 4.42 -19.77
N ILE A 436 6.33 5.31 -18.84
CA ILE A 436 5.72 5.40 -17.51
C ILE A 436 4.57 6.42 -17.54
N ASP A 437 3.51 6.15 -16.76
CA ASP A 437 2.32 7.01 -16.64
C ASP A 437 1.61 7.27 -17.99
N ILE A 438 1.64 6.28 -18.90
CA ILE A 438 0.83 6.29 -20.13
C ILE A 438 -0.57 5.77 -19.79
N SER A 439 -1.60 6.59 -19.96
CA SER A 439 -3.00 6.12 -19.96
C SER A 439 -3.66 6.27 -21.33
N SER A 440 -4.56 5.33 -21.66
CA SER A 440 -5.30 5.34 -22.93
C SER A 440 -6.18 6.58 -23.13
N ASN A 441 -6.48 7.29 -22.04
CA ASN A 441 -7.36 8.46 -22.02
C ASN A 441 -6.59 9.78 -21.87
N GLY A 442 -5.25 9.74 -21.81
CA GLY A 442 -4.38 10.92 -21.64
C GLY A 442 -4.47 11.59 -20.26
N GLY A 443 -5.07 10.92 -19.27
CA GLY A 443 -5.06 11.33 -17.87
C GLY A 443 -3.85 10.76 -17.12
N SER A 444 -3.36 11.46 -16.10
CA SER A 444 -2.30 10.95 -15.23
C SER A 444 -2.85 10.16 -14.06
N GLN A 445 -2.06 9.22 -13.57
CA GLN A 445 -2.40 8.28 -12.52
C GLN A 445 -2.39 8.92 -11.11
N HIS A 446 -2.70 8.11 -10.10
CA HIS A 446 -2.75 8.48 -8.69
C HIS A 446 -1.56 7.89 -7.92
N GLY A 447 -0.32 8.22 -8.29
CA GLY A 447 0.89 7.73 -7.64
C GLY A 447 0.84 7.93 -6.12
N THR A 448 0.98 6.84 -5.35
CA THR A 448 0.98 6.87 -3.87
C THR A 448 2.31 6.51 -3.23
N GLY A 449 3.29 6.12 -4.04
CA GLY A 449 4.62 5.71 -3.63
C GLY A 449 5.39 5.20 -4.85
N CYS A 450 6.60 4.72 -4.65
CA CYS A 450 7.35 3.95 -5.65
C CYS A 450 8.33 3.04 -4.91
N ASP A 451 8.70 1.93 -5.53
CA ASP A 451 9.87 1.16 -5.17
C ASP A 451 10.52 0.59 -6.43
N TRP A 452 11.83 0.35 -6.37
CA TRP A 452 12.62 -0.08 -7.53
C TRP A 452 13.40 -1.35 -7.21
N ALA A 453 13.27 -2.35 -8.07
CA ALA A 453 13.99 -3.60 -7.96
C ALA A 453 14.09 -4.27 -9.33
N ASP A 454 15.18 -4.99 -9.57
CA ASP A 454 15.30 -5.92 -10.70
C ASP A 454 14.47 -7.18 -10.37
N TYR A 455 13.15 -7.15 -10.65
CA TYR A 455 12.23 -8.18 -10.17
C TYR A 455 12.34 -9.47 -10.98
N ASP A 456 12.78 -9.38 -12.24
CA ASP A 456 12.92 -10.52 -13.14
C ASP A 456 14.38 -11.01 -13.32
N ASN A 457 15.33 -10.35 -12.63
CA ASN A 457 16.76 -10.64 -12.62
C ASN A 457 17.42 -10.49 -14.00
N ASP A 458 16.96 -9.55 -14.82
CA ASP A 458 17.58 -9.23 -16.11
C ASP A 458 18.70 -8.17 -16.01
N GLY A 459 18.88 -7.57 -14.83
CA GLY A 459 19.94 -6.62 -14.51
C GLY A 459 19.54 -5.16 -14.68
N ASP A 460 18.29 -4.89 -15.04
CA ASP A 460 17.74 -3.55 -15.19
C ASP A 460 16.71 -3.29 -14.07
N MET A 461 16.71 -2.09 -13.49
CA MET A 461 15.79 -1.76 -12.39
C MET A 461 14.37 -1.57 -12.93
N ASP A 462 13.42 -2.35 -12.41
CA ASP A 462 11.99 -2.21 -12.66
C ASP A 462 11.31 -1.33 -11.60
N LEU A 463 10.11 -0.83 -11.93
CA LEU A 463 9.36 0.07 -11.06
C LEU A 463 8.08 -0.59 -10.55
N LEU A 464 7.93 -0.69 -9.23
CA LEU A 464 6.64 -0.87 -8.58
C LEU A 464 6.04 0.51 -8.30
N LEU A 465 4.90 0.82 -8.92
CA LEU A 465 4.16 2.06 -8.76
C LEU A 465 2.77 1.79 -8.14
N PRO A 466 2.63 1.89 -6.82
CA PRO A 466 1.33 1.90 -6.16
C PRO A 466 0.50 3.11 -6.58
N GLN A 467 -0.78 2.88 -6.88
CA GLN A 467 -1.69 3.96 -7.24
C GLN A 467 -3.02 3.82 -6.53
N LEU A 468 -3.61 4.95 -6.14
CA LEU A 468 -4.95 4.95 -5.58
C LEU A 468 -5.99 4.90 -6.70
N ALA A 469 -6.77 3.82 -6.76
CA ALA A 469 -7.90 3.75 -7.68
C ALA A 469 -9.19 4.31 -7.05
N HIS A 470 -9.86 5.25 -7.73
CA HIS A 470 -11.23 5.63 -7.39
C HIS A 470 -12.22 4.77 -8.21
N PRO A 471 -13.15 4.02 -7.57
CA PRO A 471 -14.07 3.12 -8.28
C PRO A 471 -14.86 3.77 -9.43
N ASN A 472 -15.15 5.07 -9.32
CA ASN A 472 -15.90 5.82 -10.33
C ASN A 472 -15.02 6.38 -11.47
N ASN A 473 -13.70 6.45 -11.28
CA ASN A 473 -12.76 7.05 -12.23
C ASN A 473 -11.96 6.03 -13.04
N ILE A 474 -12.02 4.74 -12.67
CA ILE A 474 -11.38 3.62 -13.38
C ILE A 474 -11.62 3.69 -14.90
N ASN A 475 -12.87 3.87 -15.32
CA ASN A 475 -13.24 3.84 -16.74
C ASN A 475 -12.90 5.13 -17.52
N CYS A 476 -12.77 6.29 -16.84
CA CYS A 476 -12.56 7.57 -17.50
C CYS A 476 -11.12 8.10 -17.39
N CYS A 477 -10.38 7.73 -16.35
CA CYS A 477 -9.05 8.26 -16.07
C CYS A 477 -7.92 7.23 -16.16
N GLY A 478 -8.22 5.93 -16.29
CA GLY A 478 -7.19 4.89 -16.29
C GLY A 478 -6.51 4.76 -14.93
N ASP A 479 -7.28 4.74 -13.85
CA ASP A 479 -6.75 4.48 -12.50
C ASP A 479 -6.38 2.99 -12.37
N TYR A 480 -5.18 2.57 -12.83
CA TYR A 480 -4.76 1.16 -12.97
C TYR A 480 -4.46 0.40 -11.67
N GLY A 481 -4.58 1.04 -10.51
CA GLY A 481 -4.15 0.45 -9.24
C GLY A 481 -2.63 0.26 -9.21
N THR A 482 -2.13 -0.57 -8.30
CA THR A 482 -0.69 -0.84 -8.21
C THR A 482 -0.20 -1.53 -9.49
N THR A 483 0.79 -0.91 -10.15
CA THR A 483 1.36 -1.39 -11.41
C THR A 483 2.83 -1.76 -11.23
N VAL A 484 3.27 -2.85 -11.85
CA VAL A 484 4.70 -3.18 -12.00
C VAL A 484 5.09 -2.86 -13.44
N TYR A 485 6.01 -1.92 -13.61
CA TYR A 485 6.56 -1.55 -14.90
C TYR A 485 7.89 -2.28 -15.08
N ARG A 486 7.94 -3.15 -16.08
CA ARG A 486 9.17 -3.82 -16.49
C ARG A 486 10.04 -2.89 -17.32
N ASN A 487 11.31 -2.75 -16.95
CA ASN A 487 12.34 -2.10 -17.75
C ASN A 487 12.82 -3.05 -18.86
N ASN A 488 12.74 -2.62 -20.12
CA ASN A 488 13.15 -3.46 -21.26
C ASN A 488 14.66 -3.39 -21.55
N GLY A 489 15.41 -2.63 -20.74
CA GLY A 489 16.85 -2.54 -20.85
C GLY A 489 17.34 -1.90 -22.15
N THR A 490 18.56 -2.25 -22.55
CA THR A 490 19.19 -1.67 -23.73
C THR A 490 18.41 -1.92 -25.03
N PRO A 491 18.42 -0.97 -25.99
CA PRO A 491 19.15 0.30 -25.99
C PRO A 491 18.36 1.49 -25.42
N ALA A 492 17.09 1.33 -25.08
CA ALA A 492 16.18 2.44 -24.83
C ALA A 492 15.79 2.63 -23.35
N PHE A 493 15.90 1.58 -22.53
CA PHE A 493 15.44 1.55 -21.14
C PHE A 493 13.99 2.04 -21.01
N ASN A 494 13.13 1.57 -21.93
CA ASN A 494 11.71 1.87 -21.93
C ASN A 494 10.95 0.88 -21.04
N PHE A 495 9.85 1.33 -20.48
CA PHE A 495 9.01 0.59 -19.57
C PHE A 495 7.75 0.07 -20.25
N THR A 496 7.29 -1.09 -19.80
CA THR A 496 6.03 -1.72 -20.18
C THR A 496 5.35 -2.25 -18.93
N ASN A 497 4.03 -2.05 -18.81
CA ASN A 497 3.21 -2.52 -17.68
C ASN A 497 2.52 -3.86 -17.95
#